data_AF-A0A849PUQ3-F1
#
_entry.id   AF-A0A849PUQ3-F1
#
_cell.length_a   1.000
_cell.length_b   1.000
_cell.length_c   1.000
_cell.angle_alpha   90.00
_cell.angle_beta   90.00
_cell.angle_gamma   90.00
#
_symmetry.space_group_name_H-M   'P 1'
#
loop_
_entity.id
_entity.type
_entity.pdbx_description
1 polymer ?
#
loop_
_entity_poly.entity_id
_entity_poly.type
_entity_poly.pdbx_seq_one_letter_code
_entity_poly.pdbx_strand_id
1 'polypeptide(L)'
;MNTRQQKELVARMACIGKDRVWLSPYNAEEISSAITRHDMRTLIGKDIIKIVRLKGQSRVRARIILLQKKKSQRCGPGSRKGTSKTRTPHKAEWMKKIRALRADLMKMRVKKILKPEEYTKLYRLSSSGFFRNKTHLNLYIKKLKE
;
A
#
# COMPACT_ATOMS: atom_id res chain seq x y z
N MET A 1 -36.88 -16.80 24.80
CA MET A 1 -35.66 -16.59 25.63
C MET A 1 -34.80 -15.48 25.04
N ASN A 2 -34.13 -14.67 25.87
CA ASN A 2 -33.30 -13.54 25.44
C ASN A 2 -31.81 -13.84 25.65
N THR A 3 -31.04 -13.98 24.57
CA THR A 3 -29.60 -14.32 24.57
C THR A 3 -28.70 -13.16 24.17
N ARG A 4 -29.22 -11.92 24.19
CA ARG A 4 -28.48 -10.73 23.74
C ARG A 4 -27.28 -10.40 24.62
N GLN A 5 -27.44 -10.51 25.95
CA GLN A 5 -26.39 -10.22 26.92
C GLN A 5 -25.26 -11.23 26.81
N GLN A 6 -25.60 -12.50 26.61
CA GLN A 6 -24.69 -13.61 26.37
C GLN A 6 -23.86 -13.37 25.11
N LYS A 7 -24.52 -13.02 24.00
CA LYS A 7 -23.85 -12.66 22.75
C LYS A 7 -22.87 -11.50 22.91
N GLU A 8 -23.23 -10.50 23.71
CA GLU A 8 -22.39 -9.35 24.03
C GLU A 8 -21.20 -9.72 24.94
N LEU A 9 -21.41 -10.57 25.94
CA LEU A 9 -20.37 -11.03 26.83
C LEU A 9 -19.30 -11.84 26.07
N VAL A 10 -19.71 -12.72 25.16
CA VAL A 10 -18.79 -13.47 24.29
C VAL A 10 -18.05 -12.54 23.34
N ALA A 11 -18.75 -11.60 22.71
CA ALA A 11 -18.15 -10.63 21.81
C ALA A 11 -17.06 -9.80 22.51
N ARG A 12 -17.33 -9.32 23.72
CA ARG A 12 -16.35 -8.59 24.55
C ARG A 12 -15.19 -9.47 24.98
N MET A 13 -15.46 -10.70 25.40
CA MET A 13 -14.42 -11.66 25.81
C MET A 13 -13.46 -12.00 24.67
N ALA A 14 -13.98 -12.15 23.44
CA ALA A 14 -13.21 -12.50 22.27
C ALA A 14 -12.65 -11.27 21.51
N CYS A 15 -12.96 -10.04 21.97
CA CYS A 15 -12.62 -8.78 21.29
C CYS A 15 -13.11 -8.71 19.83
N ILE A 16 -14.34 -9.15 19.59
CA ILE A 16 -14.96 -9.27 18.26
C ILE A 16 -16.34 -8.58 18.25
N GLY A 17 -16.86 -8.20 17.08
CA GLY A 17 -18.23 -7.71 16.94
C GLY A 17 -19.30 -8.78 17.21
N LYS A 18 -20.45 -8.36 17.76
CA LYS A 18 -21.56 -9.25 18.14
C LYS A 18 -22.03 -10.15 16.99
N ASP A 19 -22.04 -9.65 15.76
CA ASP A 19 -22.51 -10.38 14.57
C ASP A 19 -21.69 -11.63 14.25
N ARG A 20 -20.43 -11.69 14.72
CA ARG A 20 -19.56 -12.85 14.52
C ARG A 20 -19.73 -13.94 15.57
N VAL A 21 -20.56 -13.72 16.59
CA VAL A 21 -20.90 -14.74 17.58
C VAL A 21 -22.13 -15.50 17.08
N TRP A 22 -21.93 -16.76 16.74
CA TRP A 22 -22.99 -17.70 16.40
C TRP A 22 -23.37 -18.50 17.64
N LEU A 23 -24.67 -18.57 17.90
CA LEU A 23 -25.25 -19.28 19.05
C LEU A 23 -26.08 -20.44 18.47
N SER A 24 -25.89 -21.65 19.00
CA SER A 24 -26.68 -22.80 18.58
C SER A 24 -28.17 -22.59 18.93
N PRO A 25 -29.11 -22.81 17.97
CA PRO A 25 -30.54 -22.69 18.26
C PRO A 25 -31.07 -23.85 19.10
N TYR A 26 -30.38 -24.99 19.12
CA TYR A 26 -30.81 -26.22 19.82
C TYR A 26 -30.54 -26.18 21.32
N ASN A 27 -29.54 -25.41 21.75
CA ASN A 27 -29.10 -25.36 23.16
C ASN A 27 -29.41 -23.98 23.77
N ALA A 28 -30.53 -23.37 23.38
CA ALA A 28 -30.89 -22.01 23.79
C ALA A 28 -31.06 -21.88 25.31
N GLU A 29 -31.54 -22.94 25.98
CA GLU A 29 -31.72 -22.98 27.43
C GLU A 29 -30.38 -23.00 28.17
N GLU A 30 -29.44 -23.87 27.75
CA GLU A 30 -28.09 -23.96 28.32
C GLU A 30 -27.35 -22.61 28.15
N ILE A 31 -27.46 -22.01 26.96
CA ILE A 31 -26.88 -20.68 26.68
C ILE A 31 -27.51 -19.61 27.58
N SER A 32 -28.83 -19.63 27.78
CA SER A 32 -29.52 -18.64 28.61
C SER A 32 -29.14 -18.75 30.08
N SER A 33 -28.85 -19.97 30.57
CA SER A 33 -28.42 -20.22 31.95
C SER A 33 -26.97 -19.78 32.24
N ALA A 34 -26.14 -19.64 31.20
CA ALA A 34 -24.75 -19.21 31.35
C ALA A 34 -24.62 -17.70 31.58
N ILE A 35 -24.17 -17.31 32.78
CA ILE A 35 -24.03 -15.90 33.19
C ILE A 35 -22.54 -15.50 33.26
N THR A 36 -21.66 -16.37 33.73
CA THR A 36 -20.26 -16.01 33.97
C THR A 36 -19.40 -16.14 32.70
N ARG A 37 -18.25 -15.45 32.67
CA ARG A 37 -17.28 -15.61 31.57
C ARG A 37 -16.69 -17.02 31.50
N HIS A 38 -16.65 -17.73 32.63
CA HIS A 38 -16.11 -19.10 32.66
C HIS A 38 -17.07 -20.05 31.93
N ASP A 39 -18.36 -19.98 32.23
CA ASP A 39 -19.41 -20.77 31.55
C ASP A 39 -19.41 -20.50 30.04
N MET A 40 -19.19 -19.25 29.65
CA MET A 40 -19.09 -18.90 28.23
C MET A 40 -17.88 -19.52 27.54
N ARG A 41 -16.75 -19.68 28.24
CA ARG A 41 -15.58 -20.39 27.69
C ARG A 41 -15.84 -21.89 27.57
N THR A 42 -16.53 -22.50 28.53
CA THR A 42 -16.88 -23.93 28.44
C THR A 42 -17.85 -24.19 27.28
N LEU A 43 -18.83 -23.31 27.07
CA LEU A 43 -19.75 -23.38 25.92
C LEU A 43 -19.07 -23.16 24.57
N ILE A 44 -18.04 -22.31 24.51
CA ILE A 44 -17.20 -22.17 23.31
C ILE A 44 -16.38 -23.45 23.08
N GLY A 45 -15.81 -24.03 24.13
CA GLY A 45 -15.05 -25.29 24.06
C GLY A 45 -15.89 -26.48 23.62
N LYS A 46 -17.19 -26.50 23.98
CA LYS A 46 -18.18 -27.49 23.54
C LYS A 46 -18.75 -27.22 22.14
N ASP A 47 -18.27 -26.20 21.41
CA ASP A 47 -18.78 -25.79 20.09
C ASP A 47 -20.26 -25.36 20.04
N ILE A 48 -20.87 -25.07 21.19
CA ILE A 48 -22.24 -24.56 21.31
C ILE A 48 -22.31 -23.08 20.89
N ILE A 49 -21.24 -22.34 21.21
CA ILE A 49 -21.03 -20.96 20.78
C ILE A 49 -19.83 -20.94 19.85
N LYS A 50 -20.02 -20.48 18.61
CA LYS A 50 -18.97 -20.42 17.60
C LYS A 50 -18.62 -18.99 17.23
N ILE A 51 -17.32 -18.73 17.10
CA ILE A 51 -16.81 -17.47 16.57
C ILE A 51 -16.64 -17.62 15.06
N VAL A 52 -17.52 -16.98 14.30
CA VAL A 52 -17.50 -17.00 12.84
C VAL A 52 -16.31 -16.21 12.32
N ARG A 53 -15.63 -16.74 11.30
CA ARG A 53 -14.54 -16.03 10.61
C ARG A 53 -15.07 -14.80 9.89
N LEU A 54 -14.25 -13.75 9.83
CA LEU A 54 -14.59 -12.57 9.02
C LEU A 54 -14.77 -12.96 7.56
N LYS A 55 -15.78 -12.37 6.90
CA LYS A 55 -15.92 -12.47 5.44
C LYS A 55 -14.72 -11.80 4.78
N GLY A 56 -13.81 -12.59 4.24
CA GLY A 56 -12.60 -12.10 3.57
C GLY A 56 -12.91 -11.43 2.23
N GLN A 57 -12.18 -10.37 1.90
CA GLN A 57 -12.22 -9.74 0.58
C GLN A 57 -11.08 -10.26 -0.30
N SER A 58 -11.41 -10.92 -1.41
CA SER A 58 -10.40 -11.44 -2.33
C SER A 58 -9.73 -10.31 -3.13
N ARG A 59 -8.40 -10.36 -3.25
CA ARG A 59 -7.60 -9.39 -4.02
C ARG A 59 -7.21 -9.88 -5.41
N VAL A 60 -7.65 -11.07 -5.83
CA VAL A 60 -7.21 -11.73 -7.08
C VAL A 60 -7.48 -10.83 -8.30
N ARG A 61 -8.70 -10.33 -8.47
CA ARG A 61 -9.07 -9.45 -9.59
C ARG A 61 -8.25 -8.15 -9.58
N ALA A 62 -8.07 -7.53 -8.41
CA ALA A 62 -7.26 -6.32 -8.27
C ALA A 62 -5.80 -6.55 -8.69
N ARG A 63 -5.21 -7.70 -8.35
CA ARG A 63 -3.84 -8.08 -8.77
C ARG A 63 -3.74 -8.29 -10.27
N ILE A 64 -4.71 -8.99 -10.88
CA ILE A 64 -4.76 -9.20 -12.34
C ILE A 64 -4.81 -7.85 -13.06
N ILE A 65 -5.69 -6.93 -12.62
CA ILE A 65 -5.79 -5.59 -13.20
C ILE A 65 -4.49 -4.80 -13.03
N LEU A 66 -3.82 -4.91 -11.88
CA LEU A 66 -2.53 -4.26 -11.65
C LEU A 66 -1.46 -4.76 -12.63
N LEU A 67 -1.38 -6.08 -12.87
CA LEU A 67 -0.46 -6.66 -13.85
C LEU A 67 -0.74 -6.18 -15.27
N GLN A 68 -2.01 -6.13 -15.67
CA GLN A 68 -2.41 -5.58 -16.98
C GLN A 68 -2.05 -4.09 -17.12
N LYS A 69 -2.25 -3.30 -16.06
CA LYS A 69 -1.84 -1.87 -16.02
C LYS A 69 -0.33 -1.70 -16.12
N LYS A 70 0.46 -2.56 -15.47
CA LYS A 70 1.94 -2.56 -15.60
C LYS A 70 2.39 -2.83 -17.04
N LYS A 71 1.65 -3.69 -17.77
CA LYS A 71 1.82 -3.94 -19.22
C LYS A 71 1.18 -2.88 -20.12
N SER A 72 0.66 -1.78 -19.56
CA SER A 72 0.00 -0.69 -20.30
C SER A 72 -1.33 -1.02 -21.00
N GLN A 73 -1.91 -2.21 -20.78
CA GLN A 73 -3.13 -2.67 -21.47
C GLN A 73 -4.44 -1.99 -21.02
N ARG A 74 -4.44 -1.27 -19.90
CA ARG A 74 -5.62 -0.55 -19.35
C ARG A 74 -5.33 0.94 -19.10
N CYS A 75 -4.49 1.53 -19.96
CA CYS A 75 -3.97 2.88 -19.79
C CYS A 75 -4.28 3.82 -20.98
N GLY A 76 -5.17 3.43 -21.90
CA GLY A 76 -5.57 4.24 -23.06
C GLY A 76 -6.43 5.46 -22.69
N PRO A 77 -6.61 6.43 -23.62
CA PRO A 77 -7.30 7.70 -23.35
C PRO A 77 -8.68 7.55 -22.70
N GLY A 78 -9.54 6.65 -23.21
CA GLY A 78 -10.88 6.42 -22.66
C GLY A 78 -10.91 5.82 -21.24
N SER A 79 -9.82 5.17 -20.81
CA SER A 79 -9.70 4.67 -19.42
C SER A 79 -9.14 5.72 -18.45
N ARG A 80 -8.61 6.84 -18.97
CA ARG A 80 -8.01 7.89 -18.14
C ARG A 80 -9.12 8.82 -17.66
N LYS A 81 -9.23 8.94 -16.33
CA LYS A 81 -10.06 9.94 -15.67
C LYS A 81 -9.18 11.04 -15.09
N GLY A 82 -9.67 12.27 -15.11
CA GLY A 82 -8.96 13.47 -14.64
C GLY A 82 -7.92 14.00 -15.62
N THR A 83 -7.43 15.21 -15.36
CA THR A 83 -6.44 15.90 -16.20
C THR A 83 -5.03 15.29 -16.06
N SER A 84 -4.19 15.47 -17.08
CA SER A 84 -2.79 15.01 -17.06
C SER A 84 -2.02 15.57 -15.85
N LYS A 85 -2.19 16.87 -15.58
CA LYS A 85 -1.56 17.58 -14.45
C LYS A 85 -1.93 16.99 -13.08
N THR A 86 -3.11 16.39 -12.94
CA THR A 86 -3.56 15.76 -11.69
C THR A 86 -2.99 14.35 -11.55
N ARG A 87 -3.00 13.58 -12.64
CA ARG A 87 -2.49 12.20 -12.65
C ARG A 87 -0.97 12.14 -12.46
N THR A 88 -0.26 13.08 -13.07
CA THR A 88 1.20 13.22 -13.01
C THR A 88 1.55 14.70 -12.83
N PRO A 89 1.64 15.16 -11.57
CA PRO A 89 1.95 16.56 -11.28
C PRO A 89 3.35 16.96 -11.78
N HIS A 90 3.43 18.09 -12.50
CA HIS A 90 4.70 18.59 -13.06
C HIS A 90 5.80 18.76 -12.01
N LYS A 91 5.46 19.22 -10.79
CA LYS A 91 6.42 19.36 -9.69
C LYS A 91 7.00 18.00 -9.27
N ALA A 92 6.16 16.96 -9.21
CA ALA A 92 6.61 15.61 -8.86
C ALA A 92 7.52 15.02 -9.94
N GLU A 93 7.20 15.23 -11.21
CA GLU A 93 8.05 14.83 -12.34
C GLU A 93 9.39 15.56 -12.34
N TRP A 94 9.39 16.88 -12.12
CA TRP A 94 10.60 17.68 -11.98
C TRP A 94 11.47 17.19 -10.82
N MET A 95 10.88 16.99 -9.64
CA MET A 95 11.59 16.45 -8.47
C MET A 95 12.20 15.08 -8.76
N LYS A 96 11.46 14.17 -9.40
CA LYS A 96 11.96 12.85 -9.80
C LYS A 96 13.15 12.98 -10.75
N LYS A 97 13.05 13.85 -11.76
CA LYS A 97 14.09 14.11 -12.75
C LYS A 97 15.36 14.69 -12.11
N ILE A 98 15.24 15.79 -11.36
CA ILE A 98 16.40 16.49 -10.80
C ILE A 98 17.12 15.66 -9.74
N ARG A 99 16.38 14.95 -8.88
CA ARG A 99 16.98 14.06 -7.87
C ARG A 99 17.75 12.92 -8.53
N ALA A 100 17.22 12.36 -9.60
CA ALA A 100 17.89 11.29 -10.35
C ALA A 100 19.19 11.77 -11.00
N LEU A 101 19.22 12.99 -11.57
CA LEU A 101 20.43 13.60 -12.14
C LEU A 101 21.48 13.91 -11.05
N ARG A 102 21.06 14.56 -9.96
CA ARG A 102 21.95 14.91 -8.84
C ARG A 102 22.55 13.68 -8.17
N ALA A 103 21.77 12.61 -8.02
CA ALA A 103 22.27 11.34 -7.48
C ALA A 103 23.35 10.73 -8.39
N ASP A 104 23.19 10.79 -9.71
CA ASP A 104 24.20 10.28 -10.64
C ASP A 104 25.47 11.15 -10.65
N LEU A 105 25.32 12.48 -10.62
CA LEU A 105 26.46 13.40 -10.47
C LEU A 105 27.23 13.15 -9.16
N MET A 106 26.53 12.92 -8.05
CA MET A 106 27.16 12.60 -6.77
C MET A 106 27.94 11.28 -6.87
N LYS A 107 27.36 10.24 -7.49
CA LYS A 107 28.06 8.96 -7.72
C LYS A 107 29.33 9.16 -8.56
N MET A 108 29.29 9.97 -9.61
CA MET A 108 30.46 10.25 -10.45
C MET A 108 31.54 11.05 -9.70
N ARG A 109 31.14 12.00 -8.84
CA ARG A 109 32.06 12.73 -7.97
C ARG A 109 32.76 11.81 -6.97
N VAL A 110 32.01 10.92 -6.31
CA VAL A 110 32.58 9.94 -5.35
C VAL A 110 33.55 9.00 -6.04
N LYS A 111 33.24 8.55 -7.26
CA LYS A 111 34.13 7.74 -8.10
C LYS A 111 35.32 8.53 -8.69
N LYS A 112 35.47 9.82 -8.37
CA LYS A 112 36.49 10.73 -8.92
C LYS A 112 36.50 10.82 -10.45
N ILE A 113 35.37 10.51 -11.09
CA ILE A 113 35.19 10.69 -12.54
C ILE A 113 35.10 12.17 -12.85
N LEU A 114 34.45 12.96 -11.99
CA LEU A 114 34.31 14.41 -12.15
C LEU A 114 35.19 15.14 -11.15
N LYS A 115 35.81 16.23 -11.59
CA LYS A 115 36.46 17.19 -10.69
C LYS A 115 35.38 17.98 -9.91
N PRO A 116 35.68 18.49 -8.69
CA PRO A 116 34.71 19.25 -7.90
C PRO A 116 34.11 20.48 -8.62
N GLU A 117 34.92 21.15 -9.45
CA GLU A 117 34.51 22.29 -10.26
C GLU A 117 33.50 21.89 -11.34
N GLU A 118 33.79 20.82 -12.08
CA GLU A 118 32.91 20.25 -13.10
C GLU A 118 31.58 19.81 -12.50
N TYR A 119 31.62 19.15 -11.33
CA TYR A 119 30.41 18.77 -10.60
C TYR A 119 29.52 19.98 -10.30
N THR A 120 30.11 21.07 -9.82
CA THR A 120 29.37 22.29 -9.46
C THR A 120 28.72 22.93 -10.68
N LYS A 121 29.43 23.02 -11.80
CA LYS A 121 28.90 23.51 -13.08
C LYS A 121 27.73 22.64 -13.58
N LEU A 122 27.92 21.32 -13.63
CA LEU A 122 26.91 20.35 -14.07
C LEU A 122 25.68 20.31 -13.14
N TYR A 123 25.88 20.53 -11.84
CA TYR A 123 24.80 20.59 -10.86
C TYR A 123 23.90 21.82 -11.07
N ARG A 124 24.50 22.99 -11.34
CA ARG A 124 23.76 24.22 -11.69
C ARG A 124 23.00 24.06 -13.01
N LEU A 125 23.65 23.53 -14.05
CA LEU A 125 23.03 23.21 -15.34
C LEU A 125 21.87 22.19 -15.22
N SER A 126 22.02 21.20 -14.34
CA SER A 126 20.93 20.26 -14.07
C SER A 126 19.73 20.99 -13.45
N SER A 127 20.00 21.91 -12.53
CA SER A 127 18.98 22.67 -11.81
C SER A 127 18.22 23.65 -12.71
N SER A 128 18.84 24.14 -13.79
CA SER A 128 18.16 24.95 -14.82
C SER A 128 17.36 24.12 -15.83
N GLY A 129 17.40 22.79 -15.74
CA GLY A 129 16.60 21.89 -16.59
C GLY A 129 17.22 21.57 -17.94
N PHE A 130 18.49 21.93 -18.16
CA PHE A 130 19.23 21.72 -19.40
C PHE A 130 19.24 20.25 -19.85
N PHE A 131 19.45 19.32 -18.92
CA PHE A 131 19.46 17.88 -19.24
C PHE A 131 18.05 17.32 -19.36
N ARG A 132 17.79 16.50 -20.38
CA ARG A 132 16.46 15.89 -20.64
C ARG A 132 16.26 14.65 -19.77
N ASN A 133 17.29 13.81 -19.70
CA ASN A 133 17.34 12.54 -18.99
C ASN A 133 18.79 12.25 -18.58
N LYS A 134 19.01 11.12 -17.88
CA LYS A 134 20.34 10.68 -17.44
C LYS A 134 21.30 10.43 -18.60
N THR A 135 20.81 9.93 -19.72
CA THR A 135 21.63 9.63 -20.89
C THR A 135 22.17 10.91 -21.53
N HIS A 136 21.35 11.97 -21.63
CA HIS A 136 21.80 13.28 -22.09
C HIS A 136 22.92 13.86 -21.20
N LEU A 137 22.79 13.73 -19.87
CA LEU A 137 23.85 14.12 -18.95
C LEU A 137 25.15 13.35 -19.23
N ASN A 138 25.08 12.03 -19.36
CA ASN A 138 26.26 11.20 -19.60
C ASN A 138 26.93 11.52 -20.94
N LEU A 139 26.15 11.74 -22.00
CA LEU A 139 26.66 12.14 -23.32
C LEU A 139 27.38 13.49 -23.25
N TYR A 140 26.79 14.46 -22.54
CA TYR A 140 27.42 15.77 -22.36
C TYR A 140 28.75 15.68 -21.61
N ILE A 141 28.81 14.87 -20.54
CA ILE A 141 30.04 14.64 -19.78
C ILE A 141 31.10 13.95 -20.65
N LYS A 142 30.70 12.98 -21.47
CA LYS A 142 31.63 12.30 -22.38
C LYS A 142 32.25 13.31 -23.37
N LYS A 143 31.42 14.13 -24.01
CA LYS A 143 31.87 15.18 -24.93
C LYS A 143 32.74 16.25 -24.25
N LEU A 144 32.55 16.52 -22.96
CA LEU A 144 33.36 17.46 -22.20
C LEU A 144 34.77 16.92 -21.86
N LYS A 145 34.96 15.60 -21.98
CA LYS A 145 36.21 14.89 -21.68
C LYS A 145 36.96 14.40 -22.91
N GLU A 146 36.29 14.33 -24.04
CA GLU A 146 36.92 14.30 -25.36
C GLU A 146 37.64 15.63 -25.61
#